data_AF-A0A2D7MJK5-F1
#
_entry.id   AF-A0A2D7MJK5-F1
#
_cell.length_a   1.000
_cell.length_b   1.000
_cell.length_c   1.000
_cell.angle_alpha   90.00
_cell.angle_beta   90.00
_cell.angle_gamma   90.00
#
_symmetry.space_group_name_H-M   'P 1'
#
loop_
_entity.id
_entity.type
_entity.pdbx_description
1 polymer ?
#
loop_
_entity_poly.entity_id
_entity_poly.type
_entity_poly.pdbx_seq_one_letter_code
_entity_poly.pdbx_strand_id
1 'polypeptide(L)'
;MEQALELRLDKWLWVARFFKTRSLASKVISGGRLRVNGDVMAKPHRQARLGMELTFPQGNAIRVIRIKALAQHRRPAVEAVLLYDDLDPPQPKADTDKTAVKQSVSRDPGSGRPTKKDRRAIDRLMR
;
A
#
# COMPACT_ATOMS: atom_id res chain seq x y z
N MET A 1 -25.38 6.09 -26.10
CA MET A 1 -24.76 4.78 -26.37
C MET A 1 -23.59 4.62 -25.41
N GLU A 2 -23.86 4.07 -24.23
CA GLU A 2 -22.85 3.82 -23.22
C GLU A 2 -22.16 2.50 -23.59
N GLN A 3 -21.03 2.60 -24.29
CA GLN A 3 -20.23 1.41 -24.60
C GLN A 3 -19.77 0.83 -23.26
N ALA A 4 -20.31 -0.33 -22.90
CA ALA A 4 -19.81 -1.14 -21.80
C ALA A 4 -18.40 -1.63 -22.16
N LEU A 5 -17.42 -0.76 -21.94
CA LEU A 5 -16.01 -1.09 -22.12
C LEU A 5 -15.66 -2.22 -21.16
N GLU A 6 -15.47 -3.41 -21.70
CA GLU A 6 -15.05 -4.56 -20.92
C GLU A 6 -13.57 -4.38 -20.55
N LEU A 7 -13.33 -3.82 -19.36
CA LEU A 7 -11.99 -3.51 -18.89
C LEU A 7 -11.67 -4.31 -17.63
N ARG A 8 -10.49 -4.90 -17.59
CA ARG A 8 -10.01 -5.60 -16.40
C ARG A 8 -9.62 -4.62 -15.30
N LEU A 9 -9.83 -5.03 -14.05
CA LEU A 9 -9.54 -4.24 -12.87
C LEU A 9 -8.05 -3.88 -12.75
N ASP A 10 -7.16 -4.83 -13.04
CA ASP A 10 -5.71 -4.59 -13.08
C ASP A 10 -5.31 -3.50 -14.09
N LYS A 11 -5.93 -3.51 -15.28
CA LYS A 11 -5.71 -2.53 -16.33
C LYS A 11 -6.32 -1.18 -15.94
N TRP A 12 -7.53 -1.16 -15.39
CA TRP A 12 -8.18 0.09 -14.97
C TRP A 12 -7.37 0.81 -13.88
N LEU A 13 -6.90 0.11 -12.86
CA LEU A 13 -6.08 0.70 -11.78
C LEU A 13 -4.76 1.31 -12.31
N TRP A 14 -4.19 0.71 -13.36
CA TRP A 14 -3.01 1.25 -14.03
C TRP A 14 -3.35 2.47 -14.91
N VAL A 15 -4.49 2.46 -15.60
CA VAL A 15 -4.99 3.59 -16.40
C VAL A 15 -5.30 4.80 -15.50
N ALA A 16 -5.94 4.57 -14.36
CA ALA A 16 -6.23 5.56 -13.32
C ALA A 16 -4.99 6.03 -12.54
N ARG A 17 -3.79 5.54 -12.92
CA ARG A 17 -2.47 5.97 -12.40
C ARG A 17 -2.19 5.67 -10.93
N PHE A 18 -3.00 4.85 -10.26
CA PHE A 18 -2.71 4.40 -8.89
C PHE A 18 -1.44 3.55 -8.79
N PHE A 19 -1.14 2.78 -9.86
CA PHE A 19 0.07 1.98 -9.95
C PHE A 19 0.95 2.41 -11.13
N LYS A 20 2.27 2.31 -10.94
CA LYS A 20 3.27 2.61 -11.98
C LYS A 20 3.14 1.64 -13.17
N THR A 21 2.90 0.36 -12.89
CA THR A 21 2.80 -0.70 -13.90
C THR A 21 1.56 -1.56 -13.67
N ARG A 22 1.05 -2.17 -14.75
CA ARG A 22 -0.07 -3.12 -14.66
C ARG A 22 0.28 -4.34 -13.81
N SER A 23 1.50 -4.88 -13.93
CA SER A 23 1.94 -6.03 -13.14
C SER A 23 1.95 -5.76 -11.63
N LEU A 24 2.23 -4.50 -11.21
CA LEU A 24 2.13 -4.11 -9.81
C LEU A 24 0.68 -4.15 -9.32
N ALA A 25 -0.26 -3.63 -10.12
CA ALA A 25 -1.69 -3.73 -9.82
C ALA A 25 -2.13 -5.20 -9.70
N SER A 26 -1.74 -6.05 -10.66
CA SER A 26 -2.05 -7.49 -10.61
C SER A 26 -1.50 -8.16 -9.35
N LYS A 27 -0.26 -7.84 -8.92
CA LYS A 27 0.33 -8.38 -7.68
C LYS A 27 -0.44 -7.95 -6.43
N VAL A 28 -0.90 -6.70 -6.36
CA VAL A 28 -1.70 -6.20 -5.24
C VAL A 28 -3.04 -6.94 -5.16
N ILE A 29 -3.68 -7.16 -6.32
CA ILE A 29 -4.94 -7.90 -6.40
C ILE A 29 -4.72 -9.37 -6.00
N SER A 30 -3.80 -10.08 -6.67
CA SER A 30 -3.51 -11.49 -6.35
C SER A 30 -3.07 -11.71 -4.91
N GLY A 31 -2.44 -10.72 -4.27
CA GLY A 31 -2.07 -10.74 -2.87
C GLY A 31 -3.22 -10.45 -1.89
N GLY A 32 -4.46 -10.32 -2.35
CA GLY A 32 -5.63 -10.05 -1.50
C GLY A 32 -5.64 -8.68 -0.84
N ARG A 33 -4.84 -7.72 -1.36
CA ARG A 33 -4.72 -6.36 -0.81
C ARG A 33 -5.69 -5.36 -1.44
N LEU A 34 -6.47 -5.78 -2.43
CA LEU A 34 -7.56 -4.99 -2.99
C LEU A 34 -8.88 -5.55 -2.47
N ARG A 35 -9.75 -4.66 -1.99
CA ARG A 35 -11.16 -4.98 -1.72
C ARG A 35 -12.06 -4.31 -2.74
N VAL A 36 -13.13 -4.99 -3.08
CA VAL A 36 -14.17 -4.54 -4.00
C VAL A 36 -15.50 -4.64 -3.27
N ASN A 37 -16.17 -3.51 -3.03
CA ASN A 37 -17.42 -3.46 -2.25
C ASN A 37 -17.31 -4.18 -0.89
N GLY A 38 -16.16 -4.09 -0.23
CA GLY A 38 -15.88 -4.76 1.05
C GLY A 38 -15.25 -6.15 0.95
N ASP A 39 -15.46 -6.86 -0.17
CA ASP A 39 -14.95 -8.22 -0.38
C ASP A 39 -13.49 -8.24 -0.82
N VAL A 40 -12.70 -9.17 -0.27
CA VAL A 40 -11.30 -9.36 -0.68
C VAL A 40 -11.24 -9.91 -2.10
N MET A 41 -10.57 -9.18 -2.99
CA MET A 41 -10.42 -9.55 -4.39
C MET A 41 -9.06 -10.16 -4.65
N ALA A 42 -9.04 -11.42 -5.08
CA ALA A 42 -7.82 -12.15 -5.45
C ALA A 42 -7.66 -12.39 -6.98
N LYS A 43 -8.62 -11.93 -7.80
CA LYS A 43 -8.64 -12.19 -9.25
C LYS A 43 -8.35 -10.91 -10.06
N PRO A 44 -7.12 -10.70 -10.57
CA PRO A 44 -6.76 -9.49 -11.34
C PRO A 44 -7.56 -9.30 -12.63
N HIS A 45 -8.08 -10.39 -13.18
CA HIS A 45 -8.84 -10.42 -14.42
C HIS A 45 -10.32 -10.10 -14.24
N ARG A 46 -10.77 -9.81 -13.01
CA ARG A 46 -12.12 -9.33 -12.76
C ARG A 46 -12.40 -8.09 -13.61
N GLN A 47 -13.59 -8.02 -14.19
CA GLN A 47 -14.05 -6.83 -14.92
C GLN A 47 -14.27 -5.67 -13.93
N ALA A 48 -13.77 -4.50 -14.28
CA ALA A 48 -14.14 -3.22 -13.67
C ALA A 48 -15.52 -2.80 -14.19
N ARG A 49 -16.36 -2.29 -13.28
CA ARG A 49 -17.69 -1.77 -13.58
C ARG A 49 -17.89 -0.44 -12.89
N LEU A 50 -18.72 0.40 -13.49
CA LEU A 50 -19.11 1.67 -12.91
C LEU A 50 -19.80 1.46 -11.56
N GLY A 51 -19.57 2.37 -10.62
CA GLY A 51 -20.12 2.33 -9.27
C GLY A 51 -19.43 1.35 -8.32
N MET A 52 -18.47 0.53 -8.78
CA MET A 52 -17.70 -0.33 -7.90
C MET A 52 -16.84 0.50 -6.94
N GLU A 53 -16.87 0.14 -5.67
CA GLU A 53 -16.02 0.74 -4.64
C GLU A 53 -14.76 -0.10 -4.46
N LEU A 54 -13.60 0.55 -4.55
CA LEU A 54 -12.30 -0.08 -4.45
C LEU A 54 -11.57 0.45 -3.23
N THR A 55 -11.06 -0.47 -2.41
CA THR A 55 -10.20 -0.15 -1.26
C THR A 55 -8.86 -0.83 -1.42
N PHE A 56 -7.77 -0.07 -1.44
CA PHE A 56 -6.42 -0.61 -1.59
C PHE A 56 -5.36 0.23 -0.90
N PRO A 57 -4.20 -0.37 -0.56
CA PRO A 57 -3.06 0.39 -0.05
C PRO A 57 -2.37 1.16 -1.18
N GLN A 58 -2.09 2.43 -0.92
CA GLN A 58 -1.27 3.30 -1.75
C GLN A 58 -0.15 3.90 -0.90
N GLY A 59 1.04 3.30 -0.97
CA GLY A 59 2.15 3.65 -0.08
C GLY A 59 1.80 3.31 1.37
N ASN A 60 1.83 4.31 2.24
CA ASN A 60 1.51 4.17 3.67
C ASN A 60 0.02 4.44 4.02
N ALA A 61 -0.81 4.79 3.04
CA ALA A 61 -2.22 5.09 3.26
C ALA A 61 -3.11 4.02 2.62
N ILE A 62 -4.32 3.83 3.18
CA ILE A 62 -5.40 3.09 2.52
C ILE A 62 -6.27 4.10 1.82
N ARG A 63 -6.55 3.87 0.54
CA ARG A 63 -7.42 4.73 -0.26
C ARG A 63 -8.72 4.01 -0.57
N VAL A 64 -9.83 4.75 -0.52
CA VAL A 64 -11.16 4.30 -0.93
C VAL A 64 -11.65 5.16 -2.08
N ILE A 65 -11.99 4.54 -3.21
CA ILE A 65 -12.50 5.25 -4.39
C ILE A 65 -13.69 4.53 -4.99
N ARG A 66 -14.49 5.25 -5.77
CA ARG A 66 -15.55 4.68 -6.61
C ARG A 66 -15.24 4.86 -8.09
N ILE A 67 -15.44 3.82 -8.88
CA ILE A 67 -15.27 3.89 -10.34
C ILE A 67 -16.40 4.74 -10.94
N LYS A 68 -16.04 5.86 -11.57
CA LYS A 68 -16.97 6.79 -12.23
C LYS A 68 -16.99 6.63 -13.74
N ALA A 69 -15.84 6.30 -14.34
CA ALA A 69 -15.72 6.08 -15.77
C ALA A 69 -14.68 4.99 -16.09
N LEU A 70 -14.83 4.37 -17.26
CA LEU A 70 -13.89 3.39 -17.80
C LEU A 70 -13.12 4.02 -18.97
N ALA A 71 -11.79 3.99 -18.90
CA ALA A 71 -10.91 4.43 -19.98
C ALA A 71 -9.97 3.31 -20.41
N GLN A 72 -9.73 3.19 -21.72
CA GLN A 72 -8.87 2.14 -22.27
C GLN A 72 -7.37 2.49 -22.22
N HIS A 73 -7.06 3.79 -22.22
CA HIS A 73 -5.70 4.31 -22.35
C HIS A 73 -5.32 5.14 -21.14
N ARG A 74 -4.05 5.04 -20.73
CA ARG A 74 -3.48 5.86 -19.66
C ARG A 74 -3.25 7.28 -20.19
N ARG A 75 -3.93 8.25 -19.58
CA ARG A 75 -3.90 9.67 -19.94
C ARG A 75 -3.15 10.50 -18.88
N PRO A 76 -2.96 11.83 -19.09
CA PRO A 76 -2.38 12.71 -18.09
C PRO A 76 -3.11 12.65 -16.73
N ALA A 77 -2.44 13.13 -15.68
CA ALA A 77 -2.98 13.05 -14.32
C ALA A 77 -4.35 13.73 -14.18
N VAL A 78 -4.52 14.89 -14.82
CA VAL A 78 -5.77 15.68 -14.79
C VAL A 78 -6.95 14.86 -15.34
N GLU A 79 -6.77 14.16 -16.46
CA GLU A 79 -7.81 13.32 -17.03
C GLU A 79 -8.06 12.05 -16.20
N ALA A 80 -7.02 11.48 -15.60
CA ALA A 80 -7.14 10.26 -14.79
C ALA A 80 -8.00 10.46 -13.53
N VAL A 81 -7.97 11.67 -12.94
CA VAL A 81 -8.81 12.02 -11.79
C VAL A 81 -10.30 11.95 -12.13
N LEU A 82 -10.68 12.19 -13.39
CA LEU A 82 -12.09 12.13 -13.82
C LEU A 82 -12.65 10.69 -13.85
N LEU A 83 -11.80 9.67 -13.74
CA LEU A 83 -12.21 8.26 -13.81
C LEU A 83 -12.79 7.73 -12.51
N TYR A 84 -12.54 8.41 -11.39
CA TYR A 84 -12.97 7.97 -10.06
C TYR A 84 -13.48 9.13 -9.22
N ASP A 85 -14.36 8.81 -8.28
CA ASP A 85 -14.67 9.71 -7.18
C ASP A 85 -13.86 9.25 -5.96
N ASP A 86 -13.13 10.19 -5.34
CA ASP A 86 -12.36 9.93 -4.13
C ASP A 86 -13.32 9.91 -2.94
N LEU A 87 -13.40 8.76 -2.26
CA LEU A 87 -14.26 8.56 -1.09
C LEU A 87 -13.44 8.50 0.20
N ASP A 88 -12.13 8.75 0.10
CA ASP A 88 -11.26 8.77 1.26
C ASP A 88 -11.75 9.86 2.22
N PRO A 89 -12.19 9.50 3.45
CA PRO A 89 -12.53 10.51 4.44
C PRO A 89 -11.30 11.37 4.68
N PRO A 90 -11.45 12.69 4.92
CA PRO A 90 -10.31 13.54 5.25
C PRO A 90 -9.63 12.95 6.50
N GLN A 91 -8.51 12.27 6.28
CA GLN A 91 -7.70 11.75 7.37
C GLN A 91 -7.33 12.98 8.21
N PRO A 92 -7.67 13.04 9.51
CA PRO A 92 -7.10 14.07 10.36
C PRO A 92 -5.59 13.94 10.20
N LYS A 93 -4.95 15.04 9.79
CA LYS A 93 -3.50 15.09 9.63
C LYS A 93 -2.93 14.53 10.93
N ALA A 94 -2.35 13.34 10.88
CA ALA A 94 -1.54 12.87 11.97
C ALA A 94 -0.33 13.80 11.96
N ASP A 95 -0.41 14.88 12.74
CA ASP A 95 0.72 15.69 13.18
C ASP A 95 1.58 14.85 14.16
N THR A 96 1.98 13.65 13.72
CA THR A 96 2.63 12.56 14.47
C THR A 96 2.94 11.49 13.42
N ASP A 97 4.12 11.38 12.82
CA ASP A 97 5.38 11.11 13.49
C ASP A 97 6.57 11.57 12.61
N LYS A 98 7.15 12.73 12.97
CA LYS A 98 8.61 12.90 12.91
C LYS A 98 9.32 12.13 14.03
N THR A 99 8.59 11.33 14.79
CA THR A 99 9.08 10.24 15.61
C THR A 99 9.32 9.03 14.69
N ALA A 100 10.35 9.16 13.86
CA ALA A 100 11.19 8.01 13.55
C ALA A 100 11.71 7.50 14.91
N VAL A 101 10.88 6.73 15.60
CA VAL A 101 11.31 5.80 16.63
C VAL A 101 12.25 4.89 15.88
N LYS A 102 13.53 5.26 15.95
CA LYS A 102 14.64 4.35 15.90
C LYS A 102 14.19 3.15 16.72
N GLN A 103 13.77 2.07 16.06
CA GLN A 103 13.92 0.73 16.62
C GLN A 103 15.42 0.40 16.63
N SER A 104 16.23 1.28 17.23
CA SER A 104 17.31 0.80 18.07
C SER A 104 16.59 0.13 19.22
N VAL A 105 16.54 -1.19 19.17
CA VAL A 105 16.38 -2.00 20.37
C VAL A 105 17.42 -1.47 21.34
N SER A 106 16.99 -0.63 22.30
CA SER A 106 17.79 -0.27 23.44
C SER A 106 17.92 -1.57 24.23
N ARG A 107 18.95 -2.36 23.91
CA ARG A 107 19.41 -3.41 24.80
C ARG A 107 20.02 -2.67 25.99
N ASP A 108 19.60 -2.99 27.20
CA ASP A 108 20.33 -2.62 28.41
C ASP A 108 21.83 -2.87 28.18
N PRO A 109 22.73 -1.91 28.50
CA PRO A 109 24.15 -2.17 28.48
C PRO A 109 24.47 -3.19 29.57
N GLY A 110 24.47 -4.48 29.23
CA GLY A 110 24.85 -5.53 30.18
C GLY A 110 24.26 -6.92 29.99
N SER A 111 23.24 -7.15 29.15
CA SER A 111 22.62 -8.49 29.02
C SER A 111 23.12 -9.35 27.85
N GLY A 112 24.22 -8.94 27.21
CA GLY A 112 24.83 -9.67 26.08
C GLY A 112 26.18 -10.31 26.43
N ARG A 113 26.50 -11.40 25.72
CA ARG A 113 27.75 -12.18 25.77
C ARG A 113 28.99 -11.30 26.08
N PRO A 114 29.77 -11.60 27.14
CA PRO A 114 30.90 -10.78 27.56
C PRO A 114 31.87 -10.48 26.41
N THR A 115 32.21 -9.21 26.24
CA THR A 115 33.20 -8.79 25.24
C THR A 115 34.59 -9.31 25.65
N LYS A 116 35.55 -9.33 24.72
CA LYS A 116 36.92 -9.81 24.98
C LYS A 116 37.62 -9.01 26.10
N LYS A 117 37.19 -7.76 26.32
CA LYS A 117 37.70 -6.90 27.40
C LYS A 117 37.11 -7.32 28.75
N ASP A 118 35.81 -7.57 28.81
CA ASP A 118 35.11 -8.04 30.02
C ASP A 118 35.60 -9.43 30.43
N ARG A 119 35.85 -10.32 29.45
CA ARG A 119 36.38 -11.66 29.71
C ARG A 119 37.78 -11.62 30.34
N ARG A 120 38.65 -10.68 29.93
CA ARG A 120 39.97 -10.46 30.56
C ARG A 120 39.88 -9.83 31.96
N ALA A 121 38.85 -9.01 32.21
CA ALA A 121 38.64 -8.41 33.53
C ALA A 121 38.17 -9.47 34.55
N ILE A 122 37.28 -10.38 34.14
CA ILE A 122 36.83 -11.51 34.97
C ILE A 122 38.02 -12.44 35.30
N ASP A 123 38.84 -12.77 34.31
CA ASP A 123 40.02 -13.65 34.47
C ASP A 123 41.06 -13.07 35.44
N ARG A 124 41.14 -11.74 35.53
CA ARG A 124 42.05 -11.03 36.45
C ARG A 124 41.52 -10.94 37.88
N LEU A 125 40.21 -11.11 38.08
CA LEU A 125 39.55 -11.08 39.39
C LEU A 125 39.49 -12.49 40.02
N MET A 126 39.55 -13.56 39.22
CA MET A 126 39.51 -14.96 39.66
C MET A 126 40.91 -15.55 39.99
N ARG A 127 41.92 -14.71 40.18
CA ARG A 127 43.29 -15.09 40.56
C ARG A 127 43.71 -14.36 41.82
#